data_AF-A0A8D8K2J0-F1
#
_entry.id   AF-A0A8D8K2J0-F1
#
_cell.length_a   1.000
_cell.length_b   1.000
_cell.length_c   1.000
_cell.angle_alpha   90.00
_cell.angle_beta   90.00
_cell.angle_gamma   90.00
#
_symmetry.space_group_name_H-M   'P 1'
#
loop_
_entity.id
_entity.type
_entity.pdbx_description
1 polymer ?
#
loop_
_entity_poly.entity_id
_entity_poly.type
_entity_poly.pdbx_seq_one_letter_code
_entity_poly.pdbx_strand_id
1 'polypeptide(L)'
;KTCFKLVELREINLSHCVNITDEGIEAMVLNCPSLEVMDLSDCHLLNDRAIELISKHLIRLKGLKLLRLPLLTAESIYAILTNCKLLKNINLRGCHKLPRD
;
A
#
# COMPACT_ATOMS: atom_id res chain seq x y z
N LYS A 1 -7.42 -15.96 -12.85
CA LYS A 1 -7.01 -15.12 -14.00
C LYS A 1 -7.51 -13.71 -13.72
N THR A 2 -6.63 -12.75 -13.44
CA THR A 2 -7.00 -11.33 -13.33
C THR A 2 -7.24 -10.78 -14.73
N CYS A 3 -8.35 -10.06 -14.95
CA CYS A 3 -8.80 -9.63 -16.29
C CYS A 3 -8.28 -8.24 -16.69
N PHE A 4 -7.48 -7.58 -15.85
CA PHE A 4 -6.99 -6.23 -16.08
C PHE A 4 -5.46 -6.17 -16.05
N LYS A 5 -4.89 -5.35 -16.93
CA LYS A 5 -3.47 -4.97 -16.95
C LYS A 5 -3.39 -3.50 -17.32
N LEU A 6 -3.13 -2.64 -16.34
CA LEU A 6 -3.20 -1.19 -16.48
C LEU A 6 -1.79 -0.60 -16.31
N VAL A 7 -0.94 -0.80 -17.30
CA VAL A 7 0.50 -0.44 -17.22
C VAL A 7 0.77 1.07 -17.18
N GLU A 8 -0.20 1.89 -17.56
CA GLU A 8 -0.12 3.36 -17.51
C GLU A 8 -0.83 3.95 -16.28
N LEU A 9 -1.49 3.13 -15.44
CA LEU A 9 -2.18 3.63 -14.26
C LEU A 9 -1.18 4.18 -13.25
N ARG A 10 -1.33 5.47 -12.91
CA ARG A 10 -0.44 6.19 -11.99
C ARG A 10 -1.02 6.41 -10.61
N GLU A 11 -2.33 6.51 -10.51
CA GLU A 11 -3.01 6.81 -9.25
C GLU A 11 -4.18 5.87 -9.04
N ILE A 12 -4.35 5.39 -7.82
CA ILE A 12 -5.52 4.61 -7.44
C ILE A 12 -5.96 4.96 -6.02
N ASN A 13 -7.27 5.07 -5.85
CA ASN A 13 -7.90 5.24 -4.55
C ASN A 13 -8.81 4.04 -4.28
N LEU A 14 -8.45 3.28 -3.24
CA LEU A 14 -9.21 2.14 -2.73
C LEU A 14 -9.59 2.36 -1.27
N SER A 15 -9.59 3.62 -0.80
CA SER A 15 -10.01 3.93 0.56
C SER A 15 -11.43 3.41 0.82
N HIS A 16 -11.66 2.95 2.04
CA HIS A 16 -12.93 2.34 2.48
C HIS A 16 -13.31 1.05 1.76
N CYS A 17 -12.44 0.45 0.94
CA CYS A 17 -12.66 -0.90 0.41
C CYS A 17 -12.41 -1.96 1.50
N VAL A 18 -13.30 -2.05 2.49
CA VAL A 18 -13.12 -2.87 3.71
C VAL A 18 -12.90 -4.37 3.47
N ASN A 19 -13.25 -4.88 2.28
CA ASN A 19 -13.09 -6.27 1.90
C ASN A 19 -11.84 -6.53 1.03
N ILE A 20 -10.99 -5.53 0.78
CA ILE A 20 -9.74 -5.76 0.06
C ILE A 20 -8.75 -6.51 0.95
N THR A 21 -8.15 -7.56 0.40
CA THR A 21 -7.17 -8.42 1.08
C THR A 21 -5.81 -8.30 0.42
N ASP A 22 -4.80 -8.90 1.04
CA ASP A 22 -3.43 -8.94 0.52
C ASP A 22 -3.36 -9.60 -0.87
N GLU A 23 -4.22 -10.59 -1.17
CA GLU A 23 -4.32 -11.21 -2.51
C GLU A 23 -4.84 -10.21 -3.55
N GLY A 24 -5.78 -9.34 -3.16
CA GLY A 24 -6.25 -8.24 -4.00
C GLY A 24 -5.15 -7.21 -4.29
N ILE A 25 -4.33 -6.91 -3.27
CA ILE A 25 -3.15 -6.06 -3.42
C ILE A 25 -2.11 -6.71 -4.34
N GLU A 26 -1.81 -8.00 -4.15
CA GLU A 26 -0.88 -8.75 -5.00
C GLU A 26 -1.31 -8.70 -6.46
N ALA A 27 -2.59 -9.00 -6.74
CA ALA A 27 -3.17 -8.90 -8.06
C ALA A 27 -2.99 -7.50 -8.68
N MET A 28 -3.20 -6.45 -7.89
CA MET A 28 -3.06 -5.07 -8.36
C MET A 28 -1.61 -4.70 -8.66
N VAL A 29 -0.68 -4.94 -7.73
CA VAL A 29 0.72 -4.49 -7.89
C VAL A 29 1.42 -5.22 -9.04
N LEU A 30 1.02 -6.46 -9.33
CA LEU A 30 1.54 -7.23 -10.48
C LEU A 30 0.99 -6.77 -11.83
N ASN A 31 -0.19 -6.11 -11.84
CA ASN A 31 -0.86 -5.68 -13.08
C ASN A 31 -0.81 -4.16 -13.32
N CYS A 32 -0.40 -3.37 -12.33
CA CYS A 32 -0.32 -1.91 -12.38
C CYS A 32 1.06 -1.38 -11.89
N PRO A 33 2.18 -1.73 -12.55
CA PRO A 33 3.53 -1.44 -12.04
C PRO A 33 3.93 0.05 -12.09
N SER A 34 3.19 0.89 -12.83
CA SER A 34 3.48 2.34 -12.96
C SER A 34 2.82 3.21 -11.90
N LEU A 35 2.19 2.61 -10.88
CA LEU A 35 1.54 3.35 -9.80
C LEU A 35 2.56 4.25 -9.06
N GLU A 36 2.18 5.50 -8.91
CA GLU A 36 2.92 6.55 -8.21
C GLU A 36 2.17 7.04 -6.97
N VAL A 37 0.84 6.96 -6.94
CA VAL A 37 0.02 7.35 -5.78
C VAL A 37 -1.00 6.28 -5.46
N MET A 38 -1.10 5.92 -4.17
CA MET A 38 -2.01 4.89 -3.71
C MET A 38 -2.67 5.28 -2.37
N ASP A 39 -3.99 5.16 -2.30
CA ASP A 39 -4.76 5.36 -1.07
C ASP A 39 -5.45 4.06 -0.64
N LEU A 40 -5.08 3.56 0.54
CA LEU A 40 -5.60 2.35 1.18
C LEU A 40 -6.20 2.65 2.56
N SER A 41 -6.61 3.89 2.80
CA SER A 41 -7.18 4.30 4.09
C SER A 41 -8.43 3.48 4.43
N ASP A 42 -8.59 3.08 5.70
CA ASP A 42 -9.74 2.30 6.19
C ASP A 42 -9.92 0.90 5.56
N CYS A 43 -8.88 0.36 4.92
CA CYS A 43 -8.88 -1.01 4.42
C CYS A 43 -8.47 -2.00 5.53
N HIS A 44 -9.36 -2.22 6.50
CA HIS A 44 -9.04 -2.84 7.79
C HIS A 44 -8.47 -4.27 7.75
N LEU A 45 -8.60 -4.99 6.64
CA LEU A 45 -8.06 -6.35 6.46
C LEU A 45 -6.59 -6.37 6.02
N LEU A 46 -6.03 -5.23 5.60
CA LEU A 46 -4.65 -5.17 5.14
C LEU A 46 -3.67 -5.20 6.31
N ASN A 47 -2.61 -5.99 6.15
CA ASN A 47 -1.54 -6.15 7.13
C ASN A 47 -0.15 -5.86 6.50
N ASP A 48 0.93 -6.14 7.25
CA ASP A 48 2.30 -5.87 6.81
C ASP A 48 2.66 -6.55 5.47
N ARG A 49 2.07 -7.70 5.14
CA ARG A 49 2.26 -8.40 3.86
C ARG A 49 1.80 -7.55 2.68
N ALA A 50 0.65 -6.89 2.77
CA ALA A 50 0.18 -5.99 1.71
C ALA A 50 1.19 -4.86 1.46
N ILE A 51 1.75 -4.29 2.54
CA ILE A 51 2.74 -3.20 2.45
C ILE A 51 4.07 -3.71 1.88
N GLU A 52 4.48 -4.92 2.26
CA GLU A 52 5.64 -5.59 1.67
C GLU A 52 5.48 -5.75 0.15
N LEU A 53 4.33 -6.28 -0.30
CA LEU A 53 4.00 -6.45 -1.72
C LEU A 53 4.02 -5.11 -2.48
N ILE A 54 3.39 -4.08 -1.92
CA ILE A 54 3.38 -2.71 -2.47
C ILE A 54 4.81 -2.19 -2.60
N SER A 55 5.57 -2.26 -1.52
CA SER A 55 6.92 -1.68 -1.47
C SER A 55 7.88 -2.34 -2.46
N LYS A 56 7.78 -3.67 -2.64
CA LYS A 56 8.63 -4.45 -3.55
C LYS A 56 8.32 -4.22 -5.03
N HIS A 57 7.04 -4.04 -5.39
CA HIS A 57 6.62 -4.01 -6.79
C HIS A 57 6.40 -2.58 -7.32
N LEU A 58 5.96 -1.65 -6.48
CA LEU A 58 5.66 -0.28 -6.87
C LEU A 58 6.87 0.64 -6.62
N ILE A 59 7.98 0.39 -7.31
CA ILE A 59 9.23 1.15 -7.13
C ILE A 59 9.13 2.65 -7.51
N ARG A 60 8.04 3.03 -8.19
CA ARG A 60 7.74 4.41 -8.62
C ARG A 60 6.86 5.17 -7.64
N LEU A 61 6.49 4.56 -6.51
CA LEU A 61 5.58 5.14 -5.54
C LEU A 61 6.14 6.44 -4.94
N LYS A 62 5.37 7.51 -5.06
CA LYS A 62 5.65 8.87 -4.56
C LYS A 62 4.70 9.26 -3.41
N GLY A 63 3.49 8.71 -3.38
CA GLY A 63 2.50 8.95 -2.34
C GLY A 63 1.81 7.66 -1.88
N LEU A 64 1.77 7.43 -0.57
CA LEU A 64 1.12 6.27 0.03
C LEU A 64 0.31 6.68 1.28
N LYS A 65 -0.99 6.46 1.25
CA LYS A 65 -1.88 6.72 2.39
C LYS A 65 -2.39 5.41 2.98
N LEU A 66 -2.15 5.25 4.27
CA LEU A 66 -2.37 4.03 5.05
C LEU A 66 -3.14 4.37 6.34
N LEU A 67 -4.10 5.29 6.28
CA LEU A 67 -4.77 5.77 7.50
C LEU A 67 -5.65 4.67 8.10
N ARG A 68 -5.66 4.62 9.43
CA ARG A 68 -6.53 3.73 10.23
C ARG A 68 -6.46 2.27 9.78
N LEU A 69 -5.25 1.76 9.59
CA LEU A 69 -5.01 0.35 9.32
C LEU A 69 -4.60 -0.38 10.61
N PRO A 70 -5.51 -1.13 11.25
CA PRO A 70 -5.33 -1.65 12.61
C PRO A 70 -4.34 -2.82 12.71
N LEU A 71 -3.94 -3.40 11.58
CA LEU A 71 -3.06 -4.57 11.52
C LEU A 71 -1.61 -4.23 11.17
N LEU A 72 -1.30 -2.98 10.80
CA LEU A 72 0.07 -2.60 10.43
C LEU A 72 0.96 -2.44 11.66
N THR A 73 2.18 -2.99 11.58
CA THR A 73 3.21 -2.90 12.62
C THR A 73 4.46 -2.18 12.10
N ALA A 74 5.51 -2.11 12.92
CA ALA A 74 6.80 -1.54 12.51
C ALA A 74 7.38 -2.18 11.24
N GLU A 75 7.06 -3.45 10.97
CA GLU A 75 7.48 -4.17 9.75
C GLU A 75 7.04 -3.45 8.47
N SER A 76 5.83 -2.90 8.45
CA SER A 76 5.36 -2.06 7.34
C SER A 76 6.26 -0.86 7.08
N ILE A 77 6.72 -0.19 8.14
CA ILE A 77 7.59 0.98 8.03
C ILE A 77 8.95 0.54 7.47
N TYR A 78 9.52 -0.53 8.00
CA TYR A 78 10.80 -1.06 7.50
C TYR A 78 10.72 -1.46 6.02
N ALA A 79 9.65 -2.12 5.59
CA ALA A 79 9.44 -2.47 4.19
C ALA A 79 9.40 -1.24 3.27
N ILE A 80 8.67 -0.19 3.69
CA ILE A 80 8.59 1.07 2.94
C ILE A 80 9.96 1.76 2.86
N LEU A 81 10.67 1.92 3.98
CA LEU A 81 11.98 2.57 4.00
C LEU A 81 13.03 1.80 3.19
N THR A 82 12.89 0.48 3.14
CA THR A 82 13.79 -0.40 2.38
C THR A 82 13.60 -0.24 0.88
N ASN A 83 12.36 -0.22 0.37
CA ASN A 83 12.11 -0.34 -1.06
C ASN A 83 11.61 0.96 -1.74
N CYS A 84 10.85 1.81 -1.05
CA CYS A 84 10.17 2.96 -1.66
C CYS A 84 11.05 4.22 -1.70
N LYS A 85 12.13 4.20 -2.48
CA LYS A 85 13.14 5.29 -2.53
C LYS A 85 12.64 6.63 -3.09
N LEU A 86 11.51 6.61 -3.81
CA LEU A 86 10.90 7.80 -4.40
C LEU A 86 9.73 8.35 -3.57
N LEU A 87 9.40 7.73 -2.45
CA LEU A 87 8.27 8.12 -1.62
C LEU A 87 8.52 9.48 -0.98
N LYS A 88 7.62 10.42 -1.20
CA LYS A 88 7.68 11.78 -0.65
C LYS A 88 6.60 12.02 0.40
N ASN A 89 5.45 11.38 0.22
CA ASN A 89 4.28 11.58 1.06
C ASN A 89 3.83 10.23 1.62
N ILE A 90 3.85 10.12 2.95
CA ILE A 90 3.29 8.97 3.66
C ILE A 90 2.34 9.45 4.76
N ASN A 91 1.22 8.76 4.93
CA ASN A 91 0.31 9.02 6.05
C ASN A 91 -0.08 7.71 6.73
N LEU A 92 0.32 7.58 8.00
CA LEU A 92 0.12 6.41 8.87
C LEU A 92 -0.82 6.73 10.06
N ARG A 93 -1.54 7.86 10.00
CA ARG A 93 -2.38 8.30 11.13
C ARG A 93 -3.44 7.26 11.46
N GLY A 94 -3.55 6.93 12.75
CA GLY A 94 -4.56 5.97 13.25
C GLY A 94 -4.14 4.50 13.15
N CYS A 95 -2.94 4.19 12.67
CA CYS A 95 -2.34 2.85 12.75
C CYS A 95 -1.78 2.62 14.16
N HIS A 96 -2.65 2.17 15.06
CA HIS A 96 -2.38 2.13 16.49
C HIS A 96 -1.37 1.05 16.95
N LYS A 97 -1.01 0.10 16.06
CA LYS A 97 0.02 -0.91 16.31
C LYS A 97 1.43 -0.46 15.87
N LEU A 98 1.55 0.71 15.27
CA LEU A 98 2.86 1.29 14.97
C LEU A 98 3.52 1.79 16.26
N PRO A 99 4.86 1.76 16.33
CA PRO A 99 5.60 2.39 17.43
C PRO A 99 5.16 3.85 17.59
N ARG A 100 5.03 4.30 18.84
CA ARG A 100 4.96 5.73 19.14
C ARG A 100 6.39 6.26 19.16
N ASP A 101 6.59 7.44 18.60
CA ASP A 101 7.84 8.19 18.70
C ASP A 101 8.26 8.40 20.16
#